data_AF-A0A1G1J763-F1
#
_entry.id   AF-A0A1G1J763-F1
#
_cell.length_a   1.000
_cell.length_b   1.000
_cell.length_c   1.000
_cell.angle_alpha   90.00
_cell.angle_beta   90.00
_cell.angle_gamma   90.00
#
_symmetry.space_group_name_H-M   'P 1'
#
loop_
_entity.id
_entity.type
_entity.pdbx_description
1 polymer ?
#
loop_
_entity_poly.entity_id
_entity_poly.type
_entity_poly.pdbx_seq_one_letter_code
_entity_poly.pdbx_strand_id
1 'polypeptide(L)'
;MGLLSIMVDCLTKNKLSEATFIPVSISYEKLLEANQYRRELEGAEKKAESRRDLLSGLSILKKRYGRVFVNFDEPISFLDFYQENQAEQVKVLAHRIISGIQRCTVITPISIVAMALLGSRRRILSRAQLEWSVKKISNYVHIPKPSLEPVLQGLLQDKLLVSEQVGRRVYYRVPEQSALSLDYYKNNLIHHFVADSILATAFLVSCENHRRQVVKKSVLQKQAQILSQIFKYEFSYPAGISFEALFNARIQAAVDAKIMTRVQDHIRLSDSKSSEQIAFAVNLLSNFVDAYWVCSKKLESAVSKSPTRKVLLGVLLDFLKEAALSGSSDYPEIVSKSLADNALLLFEDLGVISWEAGKAKIKPDKKEELKKIYKVLQDCHYGR
;
A
#
# COMPACT_ATOMS: atom_id res chain seq x y z
N MET A 1 23.18 -1.52 0.09
CA MET A 1 23.35 -0.45 1.09
C MET A 1 22.68 0.81 0.55
N GLY A 2 21.68 1.34 1.24
CA GLY A 2 20.94 2.54 0.82
C GLY A 2 21.61 3.84 1.27
N LEU A 3 21.19 4.98 0.71
CA LEU A 3 21.72 6.32 1.02
C LEU A 3 21.70 6.63 2.52
N LEU A 4 20.62 6.30 3.23
CA LEU A 4 20.50 6.52 4.67
C LEU A 4 21.55 5.72 5.47
N SER A 5 21.84 4.48 5.06
CA SER A 5 22.88 3.67 5.70
C SER A 5 24.26 4.33 5.55
N ILE A 6 24.55 4.87 4.37
CA ILE A 6 25.80 5.60 4.11
C ILE A 6 25.85 6.87 4.98
N MET A 7 24.75 7.61 5.07
CA MET A 7 24.69 8.80 5.92
C MET A 7 24.93 8.46 7.39
N VAL A 8 24.22 7.46 7.94
CA VAL A 8 24.41 7.03 9.34
C VAL A 8 25.82 6.51 9.57
N ASP A 9 26.38 5.71 8.66
CA ASP A 9 27.77 5.24 8.74
C ASP A 9 28.76 6.42 8.77
N CYS A 10 28.53 7.45 7.95
CA CYS A 10 29.36 8.67 7.96
C CYS A 10 29.21 9.45 9.27
N LEU A 11 27.98 9.64 9.76
CA LEU A 11 27.72 10.40 10.98
C LEU A 11 28.37 9.73 12.20
N THR A 12 28.29 8.39 12.26
CA THR A 12 28.88 7.59 13.35
C THR A 12 30.40 7.49 13.26
N LYS A 13 30.97 7.26 12.07
CA LYS A 13 32.43 7.09 11.89
C LYS A 13 33.21 8.41 11.94
N ASN A 14 32.66 9.48 11.38
CA ASN A 14 33.36 10.77 11.30
C ASN A 14 33.08 11.69 12.50
N LYS A 15 32.38 11.22 13.53
CA LYS A 15 31.96 12.01 14.70
C LYS A 15 31.28 13.34 14.31
N LEU A 16 30.50 13.33 13.23
CA LEU A 16 29.66 14.47 12.87
C LEU A 16 28.50 14.49 13.87
N SER A 17 28.60 15.33 14.89
CA SER A 17 27.69 15.36 16.03
C SER A 17 26.40 16.15 15.80
N GLU A 18 26.31 16.92 14.72
CA GLU A 18 25.19 17.82 14.44
C GLU A 18 24.57 17.52 13.08
N ALA A 19 23.69 16.51 13.04
CA ALA A 19 22.88 16.22 11.88
C ALA A 19 21.40 16.22 12.26
N THR A 20 20.58 16.77 11.37
CA THR A 20 19.13 16.81 11.54
C THR A 20 18.47 16.24 10.29
N PHE A 21 17.59 15.27 10.47
CA PHE A 21 16.77 14.72 9.40
C PHE A 21 15.41 15.40 9.41
N ILE A 22 15.03 16.06 8.32
CA ILE A 22 13.72 16.71 8.19
C ILE A 22 12.85 15.86 7.26
N PRO A 23 11.77 15.24 7.75
CA PRO A 23 10.82 14.55 6.89
C PRO A 23 10.09 15.55 5.99
N VAL A 24 10.12 15.32 4.68
CA VAL A 24 9.50 16.20 3.67
C VAL A 24 8.55 15.40 2.80
N SER A 25 7.32 15.90 2.65
CA SER A 25 6.37 15.39 1.66
C SER A 25 6.19 16.41 0.53
N ILE A 26 6.31 15.93 -0.71
CA ILE A 26 6.07 16.71 -1.92
C ILE A 26 4.93 16.04 -2.68
N SER A 27 3.79 16.72 -2.77
CA SER A 27 2.58 16.20 -3.42
C SER A 27 2.22 17.03 -4.64
N TYR A 28 1.99 16.36 -5.77
CA TYR A 28 1.59 16.97 -7.03
C TYR A 28 0.12 16.70 -7.31
N GLU A 29 -0.62 17.68 -7.83
CA GLU A 29 -1.97 17.45 -8.35
C GLU A 29 -1.97 16.64 -9.65
N LYS A 30 -0.86 16.66 -10.41
CA LYS A 30 -0.67 15.85 -11.61
C LYS A 30 0.63 15.04 -11.54
N LEU A 31 0.50 13.72 -11.68
CA LEU A 31 1.62 12.78 -11.77
C LEU A 31 2.39 13.07 -13.05
N LEU A 32 3.60 13.60 -12.85
CA LEU A 32 4.56 13.81 -13.93
C LEU A 32 4.92 12.47 -14.54
N GLU A 33 4.95 12.41 -15.88
CA GLU A 33 5.52 11.28 -16.61
C GLU A 33 4.93 9.92 -16.21
N ALA A 34 3.60 9.84 -16.06
CA ALA A 34 2.89 8.60 -15.69
C ALA A 34 3.35 7.35 -16.49
N ASN A 35 3.70 7.52 -17.77
CA ASN A 35 4.27 6.47 -18.60
C ASN A 35 5.69 6.04 -18.19
N GLN A 36 6.54 6.98 -17.76
CA GLN A 36 7.86 6.70 -17.22
C GLN A 36 7.76 6.03 -15.85
N TYR A 37 6.91 6.56 -14.96
CA TYR A 37 6.59 5.93 -13.67
C TYR A 37 6.11 4.48 -13.86
N ARG A 38 5.17 4.26 -14.80
CA ARG A 38 4.72 2.90 -15.15
C ARG A 38 5.86 2.02 -15.63
N ARG A 39 6.70 2.50 -16.57
CA ARG A 39 7.84 1.73 -17.09
C ARG A 39 8.82 1.36 -15.98
N GLU A 40 9.10 2.28 -15.06
CA GLU A 40 9.97 2.03 -13.91
C GLU A 40 9.39 0.97 -12.97
N LEU A 41 8.07 1.03 -12.68
CA LEU A 41 7.38 -0.02 -11.92
C LEU A 41 7.40 -1.39 -12.63
N GLU A 42 7.26 -1.40 -13.96
CA GLU A 42 7.35 -2.61 -14.80
C GLU A 42 8.79 -3.14 -14.96
N GLY A 43 9.77 -2.49 -14.32
CA GLY A 43 11.15 -2.95 -14.23
C GLY A 43 12.10 -2.36 -15.26
N ALA A 44 11.69 -1.37 -16.06
CA ALA A 44 12.60 -0.63 -16.92
C ALA A 44 13.69 0.05 -16.09
N GLU A 45 14.92 0.11 -16.63
CA GLU A 45 16.01 0.78 -15.94
C GLU A 45 15.71 2.27 -15.79
N LYS A 46 15.87 2.79 -14.57
CA LYS A 46 15.79 4.22 -14.28
C LYS A 46 16.83 4.91 -15.16
N LYS A 47 16.42 5.85 -16.01
CA LYS A 47 17.39 6.67 -16.75
C LYS A 47 18.24 7.41 -15.73
N ALA A 48 19.56 7.28 -15.83
CA ALA A 48 20.47 8.06 -15.00
C ALA A 48 20.30 9.54 -15.35
N GLU A 49 19.64 10.31 -14.48
CA GLU A 49 19.51 11.75 -14.67
C GLU A 49 20.91 12.39 -14.55
N SER A 50 21.35 13.04 -15.63
CA SER A 50 22.59 13.81 -15.63
C SER A 50 22.38 15.15 -14.91
N ARG A 51 23.47 15.81 -14.49
CA ARG A 51 23.41 17.18 -13.94
C ARG A 51 22.80 18.20 -14.92
N ARG A 52 22.74 17.86 -16.22
CA ARG A 52 22.03 18.62 -17.26
C ARG A 52 20.52 18.34 -17.29
N ASP A 53 20.09 17.13 -16.92
CA ASP A 53 18.67 16.77 -16.77
C ASP A 53 18.04 17.44 -15.54
N LEU A 54 18.83 17.64 -14.47
CA LEU A 54 18.43 18.44 -13.31
C LEU A 54 18.15 19.92 -13.67
N LEU A 55 18.94 20.49 -14.60
CA LEU A 55 18.75 21.87 -15.08
C LEU A 55 17.63 21.98 -16.12
N SER A 56 17.46 20.97 -16.98
CA SER A 56 16.33 20.90 -17.92
C SER A 56 14.99 20.62 -17.20
N GLY A 57 15.04 20.10 -15.96
CA GLY A 57 13.92 20.03 -15.02
C GLY A 57 13.26 21.38 -14.73
N LEU A 58 13.93 22.51 -14.98
CA LEU A 58 13.32 23.85 -14.91
C LEU A 58 12.28 24.08 -16.03
N SER A 59 12.37 23.35 -17.15
CA SER A 59 11.29 23.31 -18.16
C SER A 59 10.07 22.53 -17.67
N ILE A 60 10.26 21.64 -16.67
CA ILE A 60 9.20 20.97 -15.92
C ILE A 60 8.55 21.93 -14.90
N LEU A 61 8.99 23.19 -14.79
CA LEU A 61 8.26 24.23 -14.07
C LEU A 61 7.38 25.08 -15.01
N LYS A 62 7.48 24.88 -16.34
CA LYS A 62 6.78 25.69 -17.36
C LYS A 62 5.44 25.11 -17.86
N LYS A 63 5.13 23.82 -17.68
CA LYS A 63 3.77 23.31 -17.97
C LYS A 63 2.81 23.63 -16.81
N ARG A 64 1.51 23.47 -17.03
CA ARG A 64 0.48 23.69 -16.01
C ARG A 64 0.28 22.39 -15.21
N TYR A 65 0.98 22.26 -14.08
CA TYR A 65 1.03 21.04 -13.25
C TYR A 65 0.01 20.97 -12.12
N GLY A 66 -0.93 21.92 -12.09
CA GLY A 66 -1.75 22.16 -10.92
C GLY A 66 -0.91 22.73 -9.77
N ARG A 67 -1.33 22.48 -8.55
CA ARG A 67 -0.64 22.91 -7.33
C ARG A 67 0.39 21.86 -6.90
N VAL A 68 1.51 22.36 -6.38
CA VAL A 68 2.52 21.56 -5.68
C VAL A 68 2.44 21.90 -4.20
N PHE A 69 2.34 20.88 -3.36
CA PHE A 69 2.35 21.03 -1.92
C PHE A 69 3.68 20.51 -1.39
N VAL A 70 4.36 21.33 -0.59
CA VAL A 70 5.61 20.96 0.08
C VAL A 70 5.39 21.17 1.58
N ASN A 71 5.39 20.07 2.31
CA ASN A 71 5.16 20.06 3.75
C ASN A 71 6.35 19.42 4.46
N PHE A 72 6.62 19.92 5.66
CA PHE A 72 7.68 19.45 6.53
C PHE A 72 7.05 18.93 7.82
N ASP A 73 7.61 17.85 8.34
CA ASP A 73 7.29 17.39 9.70
C ASP A 73 8.38 17.84 10.68
N GLU A 74 8.20 17.53 11.96
CA GLU A 74 9.18 17.85 13.01
C GLU A 74 10.60 17.32 12.66
N PRO A 75 11.63 18.17 12.73
CA PRO A 75 13.01 17.76 12.53
C PRO A 75 13.44 16.69 13.57
N ILE A 76 14.23 15.72 13.12
CA ILE A 76 14.78 14.65 13.94
C ILE A 76 16.27 14.93 14.14
N SER A 77 16.63 15.34 15.35
CA SER A 77 18.03 15.44 15.77
C SER A 77 18.66 14.05 15.78
N PHE A 78 19.73 13.85 15.01
CA PHE A 78 20.44 12.57 14.97
C PHE A 78 21.07 12.26 16.31
N LEU A 79 21.60 13.27 17.01
CA LEU A 79 22.27 13.08 18.29
C LEU A 79 21.30 12.55 19.35
N ASP A 80 20.16 13.20 19.50
CA ASP A 80 19.13 12.82 20.48
C ASP A 80 18.60 11.42 20.15
N PHE A 81 18.29 11.20 18.87
CA PHE A 81 17.85 9.89 18.38
C PHE A 81 18.87 8.77 18.66
N TYR A 82 20.16 9.05 18.45
CA TYR A 82 21.24 8.08 18.61
C TYR A 82 21.45 7.68 20.06
N GLN A 83 21.38 8.65 20.98
CA GLN A 83 21.53 8.40 22.42
C GLN A 83 20.42 7.47 22.94
N GLU A 84 19.20 7.63 22.41
CA GLU A 84 18.03 6.83 22.78
C GLU A 84 18.01 5.41 22.15
N ASN A 85 18.66 5.18 21.00
CA ASN A 85 18.43 4.00 20.15
C ASN A 85 19.71 3.26 19.73
N GLN A 86 20.59 2.93 20.69
CA GLN A 86 21.98 2.49 20.46
C GLN A 86 22.19 1.26 19.54
N ALA A 87 21.22 0.34 19.39
CA ALA A 87 21.44 -0.98 18.78
C ALA A 87 20.93 -1.16 17.33
N GLU A 88 20.02 -0.32 16.81
CA GLU A 88 19.36 -0.56 15.50
C GLU A 88 19.11 0.73 14.70
N GLN A 89 20.16 1.52 14.57
CA GLN A 89 20.10 2.95 14.25
C GLN A 89 19.46 3.29 12.90
N VAL A 90 19.79 2.56 11.83
CA VAL A 90 19.34 2.92 10.48
C VAL A 90 17.86 2.61 10.27
N LYS A 91 17.40 1.45 10.74
CA LYS A 91 16.04 0.98 10.50
C LYS A 91 15.02 1.77 11.32
N VAL A 92 15.31 2.00 12.60
CA VAL A 92 14.43 2.79 13.48
C VAL A 92 14.38 4.25 12.99
N LEU A 93 15.51 4.83 12.56
CA LEU A 93 15.54 6.16 11.96
C LEU A 93 14.74 6.23 10.66
N ALA A 94 14.89 5.22 9.78
CA ALA A 94 14.11 5.13 8.55
C ALA A 94 12.60 5.11 8.85
N HIS A 95 12.16 4.29 9.81
CA HIS A 95 10.76 4.25 10.24
C HIS A 95 10.28 5.59 10.79
N ARG A 96 11.09 6.30 11.59
CA ARG A 96 10.73 7.62 12.11
C ARG A 96 10.60 8.66 10.99
N ILE A 97 11.52 8.68 10.03
CA ILE A 97 11.47 9.55 8.85
C ILE A 97 10.23 9.24 8.01
N ILE A 98 9.99 7.97 7.67
CA ILE A 98 8.81 7.54 6.89
C ILE A 98 7.52 7.94 7.59
N SER A 99 7.44 7.72 8.91
CA SER A 99 6.27 8.12 9.71
C SER A 99 6.05 9.63 9.68
N GLY A 100 7.12 10.43 9.68
CA GLY A 100 7.03 11.88 9.56
C GLY A 100 6.55 12.32 8.17
N ILE A 101 7.08 11.70 7.11
CA ILE A 101 6.62 11.94 5.73
C ILE A 101 5.11 11.64 5.63
N GLN A 102 4.65 10.53 6.19
CA GLN A 102 3.23 10.18 6.20
C GLN A 102 2.39 11.23 6.94
N ARG A 103 2.81 11.68 8.12
CA ARG A 103 2.11 12.73 8.90
C ARG A 103 1.98 14.05 8.14
N CYS A 104 3.02 14.46 7.41
CA CYS A 104 3.02 15.73 6.69
C CYS A 104 2.51 15.62 5.23
N THR A 105 2.14 14.43 4.76
CA THR A 105 1.62 14.23 3.40
C THR A 105 0.24 14.86 3.22
N VAL A 106 0.10 15.68 2.17
CA VAL A 106 -1.17 16.36 1.87
C VAL A 106 -2.18 15.38 1.29
N ILE A 107 -3.33 15.30 1.92
CA ILE A 107 -4.51 14.64 1.37
C ILE A 107 -5.14 15.57 0.33
N THR A 108 -4.98 15.23 -0.94
CA THR A 108 -5.50 16.02 -2.06
C THR A 108 -6.92 15.57 -2.46
N PRO A 109 -7.72 16.43 -3.09
CA PRO A 109 -9.01 16.02 -3.64
C PRO A 109 -8.93 14.83 -4.61
N ILE A 110 -7.87 14.78 -5.43
CA ILE A 110 -7.62 13.68 -6.35
C ILE A 110 -7.30 12.36 -5.62
N SER A 111 -6.56 12.39 -4.49
CA SER A 111 -6.32 11.18 -3.70
C SER A 111 -7.60 10.61 -3.10
N ILE A 112 -8.56 11.47 -2.70
CA ILE A 112 -9.86 11.02 -2.17
C ILE A 112 -10.71 10.38 -3.27
N VAL A 113 -10.76 10.98 -4.46
CA VAL A 113 -11.49 10.42 -5.61
C VAL A 113 -10.86 9.11 -6.08
N ALA A 114 -9.52 9.04 -6.16
CA ALA A 114 -8.79 7.81 -6.48
C ALA A 114 -9.06 6.72 -5.45
N MET A 115 -9.02 7.04 -4.17
CA MET A 115 -9.37 6.13 -3.07
C MET A 115 -10.81 5.62 -3.18
N ALA A 116 -11.78 6.51 -3.43
CA ALA A 116 -13.19 6.14 -3.58
C ALA A 116 -13.42 5.17 -4.74
N LEU A 117 -12.78 5.42 -5.89
CA LEU A 117 -12.92 4.59 -7.08
C LEU A 117 -12.15 3.28 -6.98
N LEU A 118 -10.89 3.30 -6.55
CA LEU A 118 -10.08 2.08 -6.45
C LEU A 118 -10.53 1.14 -5.32
N GLY A 119 -11.16 1.69 -4.26
CA GLY A 119 -11.82 0.88 -3.24
C GLY A 119 -13.20 0.37 -3.64
N SER A 120 -13.81 0.89 -4.73
CA SER A 120 -15.11 0.40 -5.17
C SER A 120 -15.02 -0.88 -5.99
N ARG A 121 -16.09 -1.70 -5.91
CA ARG A 121 -16.21 -2.89 -6.74
C ARG A 121 -16.16 -2.52 -8.22
N ARG A 122 -15.32 -3.21 -9.00
CA ARG A 122 -15.08 -2.95 -10.44
C ARG A 122 -14.60 -1.53 -10.79
N ARG A 123 -14.19 -0.74 -9.78
CA ARG A 123 -13.62 0.60 -9.98
C ARG A 123 -14.51 1.54 -10.78
N ILE A 124 -15.81 1.41 -10.53
CA ILE A 124 -16.86 2.18 -11.16
C ILE A 124 -17.82 2.69 -10.09
N LEU A 125 -18.23 3.95 -10.19
CA LEU A 125 -19.23 4.55 -9.31
C LEU A 125 -20.12 5.49 -10.12
N SER A 126 -21.42 5.51 -9.80
CA SER A 126 -22.27 6.62 -10.24
C SER A 126 -21.86 7.92 -9.55
N ARG A 127 -22.20 9.08 -10.12
CA ARG A 127 -21.92 10.38 -9.49
C ARG A 127 -22.38 10.46 -8.03
N ALA A 128 -23.62 10.03 -7.75
CA ALA A 128 -24.17 10.04 -6.40
C ALA A 128 -23.40 9.13 -5.43
N GLN A 129 -22.97 7.94 -5.89
CA GLN A 129 -22.15 7.05 -5.07
C GLN A 129 -20.75 7.63 -4.84
N LEU A 130 -20.14 8.25 -5.85
CA LEU A 130 -18.84 8.90 -5.71
C LEU A 130 -18.92 10.08 -4.71
N GLU A 131 -19.94 10.91 -4.80
CA GLU A 131 -20.21 11.99 -3.84
C GLU A 131 -20.37 11.50 -2.41
N TRP A 132 -21.05 10.36 -2.24
CA TRP A 132 -21.22 9.72 -0.95
C TRP A 132 -19.90 9.17 -0.42
N SER A 133 -19.13 8.44 -1.23
CA SER A 133 -17.84 7.86 -0.85
C SER A 133 -16.82 8.94 -0.50
N VAL A 134 -16.73 10.00 -1.32
CA VAL A 134 -15.85 11.14 -1.05
C VAL A 134 -16.21 11.81 0.26
N LYS A 135 -17.50 12.04 0.54
CA LYS A 135 -17.94 12.59 1.83
C LYS A 135 -17.53 11.68 3.00
N LYS A 136 -17.70 10.36 2.86
CA LYS A 136 -17.34 9.39 3.90
C LYS A 136 -15.84 9.36 4.17
N ILE A 137 -15.03 9.31 3.11
CA ILE A 137 -13.56 9.31 3.21
C ILE A 137 -13.08 10.62 3.83
N SER A 138 -13.59 11.78 3.36
CA SER A 138 -13.25 13.09 3.92
C SER A 138 -13.57 13.19 5.41
N ASN A 139 -14.75 12.71 5.83
CA ASN A 139 -15.12 12.68 7.25
C ASN A 139 -14.19 11.76 8.06
N TYR A 140 -13.83 10.59 7.52
CA TYR A 140 -12.96 9.62 8.21
C TYR A 140 -11.56 10.19 8.45
N VAL A 141 -11.00 10.93 7.49
CA VAL A 141 -9.69 11.60 7.64
C VAL A 141 -9.78 13.04 8.12
N HIS A 142 -10.96 13.47 8.61
CA HIS A 142 -11.20 14.76 9.26
C HIS A 142 -10.85 15.99 8.41
N ILE A 143 -11.18 15.96 7.12
CA ILE A 143 -10.99 17.09 6.20
C ILE A 143 -12.32 17.54 5.56
N PRO A 144 -12.42 18.81 5.12
CA PRO A 144 -13.58 19.26 4.37
C PRO A 144 -13.81 18.43 3.10
N LYS A 145 -15.06 18.11 2.79
CA LYS A 145 -15.42 17.46 1.53
C LYS A 145 -15.00 18.36 0.36
N PRO A 146 -14.14 17.90 -0.57
CA PRO A 146 -13.77 18.71 -1.72
C PRO A 146 -14.92 18.84 -2.73
N SER A 147 -14.89 19.90 -3.54
CA SER A 147 -15.72 19.98 -4.74
C SER A 147 -15.25 18.95 -5.76
N LEU A 148 -16.17 18.13 -6.27
CA LEU A 148 -15.82 17.05 -7.20
C LEU A 148 -15.61 17.53 -8.63
N GLU A 149 -16.30 18.58 -9.03
CA GLU A 149 -16.39 18.95 -10.44
C GLU A 149 -15.04 19.32 -11.06
N PRO A 150 -14.20 20.14 -10.41
CA PRO A 150 -12.86 20.43 -10.91
C PRO A 150 -11.99 19.18 -10.99
N VAL A 151 -12.13 18.26 -10.03
CA VAL A 151 -11.33 17.03 -9.96
C VAL A 151 -11.73 16.08 -11.09
N LEU A 152 -13.04 15.85 -11.27
CA LEU A 152 -13.58 14.99 -12.32
C LEU A 152 -13.25 15.53 -13.70
N GLN A 153 -13.39 16.84 -13.91
CA GLN A 153 -13.03 17.47 -15.18
C GLN A 153 -11.55 17.25 -15.50
N GLY A 154 -10.65 17.47 -14.53
CA GLY A 154 -9.21 17.23 -14.70
C GLY A 154 -8.89 15.77 -15.01
N LEU A 155 -9.46 14.83 -14.24
CA LEU A 155 -9.25 13.40 -14.43
C LEU A 155 -9.77 12.88 -15.77
N LEU A 156 -10.91 13.39 -16.25
CA LEU A 156 -11.45 13.06 -17.57
C LEU A 156 -10.60 13.65 -18.70
N GLN A 157 -10.18 14.91 -18.56
CA GLN A 157 -9.31 15.58 -19.53
C GLN A 157 -7.97 14.85 -19.69
N ASP A 158 -7.40 14.40 -18.57
CA ASP A 158 -6.15 13.64 -18.54
C ASP A 158 -6.35 12.15 -18.89
N LYS A 159 -7.57 11.74 -19.25
CA LYS A 159 -7.96 10.35 -19.60
C LYS A 159 -7.66 9.33 -18.49
N LEU A 160 -7.59 9.79 -17.25
CA LEU A 160 -7.42 8.94 -16.07
C LEU A 160 -8.75 8.27 -15.68
N LEU A 161 -9.88 8.86 -16.06
CA LEU A 161 -11.22 8.31 -15.94
C LEU A 161 -11.92 8.31 -17.30
N VAL A 162 -12.94 7.46 -17.41
CA VAL A 162 -13.96 7.54 -18.46
C VAL A 162 -15.33 7.71 -17.81
N SER A 163 -16.19 8.51 -18.45
CA SER A 163 -17.58 8.67 -18.02
C SER A 163 -18.54 8.04 -19.03
N GLU A 164 -19.56 7.37 -18.52
CA GLU A 164 -20.61 6.78 -19.34
C GLU A 164 -21.98 7.20 -18.82
N GLN A 165 -22.85 7.68 -19.72
CA GLN A 165 -24.21 8.03 -19.37
C GLN A 165 -25.14 6.86 -19.67
N VAL A 166 -25.82 6.38 -18.63
CA VAL A 166 -26.82 5.32 -18.72
C VAL A 166 -28.14 5.88 -18.20
N GLY A 167 -29.05 6.18 -19.14
CA GLY A 167 -30.29 6.90 -18.86
C GLY A 167 -30.03 8.26 -18.24
N ARG A 168 -30.50 8.45 -16.99
CA ARG A 168 -30.32 9.70 -16.22
C ARG A 168 -29.10 9.70 -15.30
N ARG A 169 -28.32 8.62 -15.26
CA ARG A 169 -27.16 8.47 -14.36
C ARG A 169 -25.87 8.54 -15.16
N VAL A 170 -24.87 9.19 -14.57
CA VAL A 170 -23.49 9.19 -15.09
C VAL A 170 -22.64 8.31 -14.18
N TYR A 171 -21.89 7.41 -14.79
CA TYR A 171 -20.93 6.54 -14.14
C TYR A 171 -19.53 6.95 -14.51
N TYR A 172 -18.62 6.92 -13.54
CA TYR A 172 -17.20 7.15 -13.72
C TYR A 172 -16.48 5.82 -13.48
N ARG A 173 -15.65 5.42 -14.43
CA ARG A 173 -14.87 4.18 -14.38
C ARG A 173 -13.38 4.49 -14.53
N VAL A 174 -12.55 3.72 -13.85
CA VAL A 174 -11.09 3.73 -14.03
C VAL A 174 -10.71 2.76 -15.17
N PRO A 175 -10.16 3.25 -16.31
CA PRO A 175 -9.52 2.39 -17.30
C PRO A 175 -8.31 1.66 -16.73
N GLU A 176 -8.03 0.46 -17.24
CA GLU A 176 -6.88 -0.35 -16.81
C GLU A 176 -5.55 0.40 -17.00
N GLN A 177 -5.38 1.10 -18.13
CA GLN A 177 -4.15 1.83 -18.45
C GLN A 177 -3.80 2.98 -17.49
N SER A 178 -4.79 3.54 -16.79
CA SER A 178 -4.63 4.66 -15.86
C SER A 178 -4.72 4.23 -14.40
N ALA A 179 -5.02 2.96 -14.15
CA ALA A 179 -5.21 2.41 -12.82
C ALA A 179 -3.95 2.61 -11.93
N LEU A 180 -2.76 2.32 -12.46
CA LEU A 180 -1.47 2.59 -11.81
C LEU A 180 -1.26 4.07 -11.45
N SER A 181 -1.74 5.00 -12.30
CA SER A 181 -1.64 6.44 -12.02
C SER A 181 -2.59 6.86 -10.90
N LEU A 182 -3.79 6.27 -10.84
CA LEU A 182 -4.69 6.51 -9.72
C LEU A 182 -4.23 5.82 -8.44
N ASP A 183 -3.57 4.68 -8.53
CA ASP A 183 -3.01 3.97 -7.38
C ASP A 183 -1.94 4.81 -6.68
N TYR A 184 -1.12 5.54 -7.44
CA TYR A 184 -0.21 6.54 -6.88
C TYR A 184 -0.94 7.55 -5.98
N TYR A 185 -2.02 8.17 -6.46
CA TYR A 185 -2.78 9.12 -5.64
C TYR A 185 -3.49 8.45 -4.46
N LYS A 186 -4.03 7.23 -4.63
CA LYS A 186 -4.62 6.43 -3.54
C LYS A 186 -3.58 6.19 -2.43
N ASN A 187 -2.34 5.89 -2.80
CA ASN A 187 -1.27 5.55 -1.85
C ASN A 187 -0.85 6.74 -0.98
N ASN A 188 -1.14 7.99 -1.37
CA ASN A 188 -0.96 9.15 -0.49
C ASN A 188 -1.91 9.14 0.72
N LEU A 189 -3.01 8.37 0.66
CA LEU A 189 -4.04 8.31 1.69
C LEU A 189 -4.16 6.91 2.34
N ILE A 190 -3.63 5.86 1.71
CA ILE A 190 -3.86 4.47 2.14
C ILE A 190 -3.41 4.19 3.57
N HIS A 191 -2.35 4.85 4.04
CA HIS A 191 -1.79 4.64 5.38
C HIS A 191 -2.80 4.93 6.51
N HIS A 192 -3.80 5.79 6.29
CA HIS A 192 -4.90 6.01 7.23
C HIS A 192 -5.86 4.82 7.32
N PHE A 193 -5.95 4.00 6.27
CA PHE A 193 -6.91 2.91 6.14
C PHE A 193 -6.29 1.52 6.37
N VAL A 194 -4.95 1.38 6.38
CA VAL A 194 -4.26 0.07 6.48
C VAL A 194 -4.79 -0.80 7.61
N ALA A 195 -4.91 -0.25 8.82
CA ALA A 195 -5.34 -1.03 9.98
C ALA A 195 -6.80 -1.52 9.84
N ASP A 196 -7.67 -0.68 9.28
CA ASP A 196 -9.07 -1.05 9.03
C ASP A 196 -9.19 -2.05 7.87
N SER A 197 -8.36 -1.90 6.84
CA SER A 197 -8.28 -2.85 5.73
C SER A 197 -7.75 -4.21 6.16
N ILE A 198 -6.73 -4.27 7.04
CA ILE A 198 -6.24 -5.54 7.59
C ILE A 198 -7.34 -6.21 8.41
N LEU A 199 -8.02 -5.44 9.27
CA LEU A 199 -9.14 -5.95 10.07
C LEU A 199 -10.28 -6.48 9.17
N ALA A 200 -10.64 -5.73 8.13
CA ALA A 200 -11.70 -6.10 7.18
C ALA A 200 -11.35 -7.36 6.38
N THR A 201 -10.12 -7.46 5.86
CA THR A 201 -9.63 -8.66 5.16
C THR A 201 -9.54 -9.85 6.08
N ALA A 202 -9.05 -9.67 7.31
CA ALA A 202 -9.03 -10.73 8.32
C ALA A 202 -10.44 -11.23 8.64
N PHE A 203 -11.39 -10.31 8.77
CA PHE A 203 -12.79 -10.62 9.05
C PHE A 203 -13.43 -11.41 7.91
N LEU A 204 -13.26 -10.96 6.68
CA LEU A 204 -13.79 -11.59 5.48
C LEU A 204 -13.34 -13.04 5.35
N VAL A 205 -12.03 -13.30 5.51
CA VAL A 205 -11.45 -14.64 5.37
C VAL A 205 -11.79 -15.55 6.55
N SER A 206 -11.98 -14.99 7.74
CA SER A 206 -12.34 -15.76 8.94
C SER A 206 -13.83 -16.07 9.05
N CYS A 207 -14.66 -15.58 8.13
CA CYS A 207 -16.10 -15.82 8.14
C CYS A 207 -16.42 -17.25 7.65
N GLU A 208 -16.55 -18.19 8.59
CA GLU A 208 -16.91 -19.60 8.34
C GLU A 208 -18.25 -19.78 7.59
N ASN A 209 -19.17 -18.82 7.71
CA ASN A 209 -20.49 -18.83 7.05
C ASN A 209 -20.87 -17.44 6.58
N HIS A 210 -20.87 -17.20 5.26
CA HIS A 210 -21.23 -15.92 4.63
C HIS A 210 -22.62 -15.39 5.05
N ARG A 211 -23.51 -16.27 5.53
CA ARG A 211 -24.86 -15.91 6.00
C ARG A 211 -24.90 -15.28 7.40
N ARG A 212 -23.97 -15.62 8.30
CA ARG A 212 -23.98 -15.13 9.69
C ARG A 212 -22.99 -13.99 9.93
N GLN A 213 -21.98 -13.84 9.06
CA GLN A 213 -20.96 -12.78 9.12
C GLN A 213 -20.49 -12.54 10.55
N VAL A 214 -20.06 -13.61 11.21
CA VAL A 214 -19.67 -13.63 12.63
C VAL A 214 -18.36 -14.39 12.77
N VAL A 215 -17.44 -13.83 13.55
CA VAL A 215 -16.09 -14.38 13.74
C VAL A 215 -15.72 -14.30 15.21
N LYS A 216 -15.14 -15.38 15.76
CA LYS A 216 -14.59 -15.35 17.12
C LYS A 216 -13.43 -14.35 17.20
N LYS A 217 -13.44 -13.47 18.19
CA LYS A 217 -12.44 -12.38 18.33
C LYS A 217 -11.00 -12.89 18.30
N SER A 218 -10.73 -14.03 18.95
CA SER A 218 -9.39 -14.64 18.98
C SER A 218 -8.91 -15.11 17.60
N VAL A 219 -9.82 -15.64 16.77
CA VAL A 219 -9.53 -16.05 15.39
C VAL A 219 -9.25 -14.82 14.54
N LEU A 220 -10.09 -13.79 14.66
CA LEU A 220 -9.93 -12.52 13.97
C LEU A 220 -8.60 -11.84 14.31
N GLN A 221 -8.22 -11.83 15.59
CA GLN A 221 -6.96 -11.28 16.08
C GLN A 221 -5.75 -12.01 15.46
N LYS A 222 -5.77 -13.35 15.48
CA LYS A 222 -4.70 -14.16 14.88
C LYS A 222 -4.58 -13.90 13.37
N GLN A 223 -5.70 -13.85 12.66
CA GLN A 223 -5.71 -13.60 11.23
C GLN A 223 -5.21 -12.20 10.87
N ALA A 224 -5.65 -11.17 11.61
CA ALA A 224 -5.16 -9.81 11.45
C ALA A 224 -3.66 -9.70 11.76
N GLN A 225 -3.15 -10.45 12.74
CA GLN A 225 -1.73 -10.47 13.08
C GLN A 225 -0.90 -11.05 11.92
N ILE A 226 -1.31 -12.18 11.36
CA ILE A 226 -0.63 -12.79 10.20
C ILE A 226 -0.59 -11.81 9.02
N LEU A 227 -1.73 -11.18 8.68
CA LEU A 227 -1.78 -10.20 7.59
C LEU A 227 -0.89 -8.98 7.87
N SER A 228 -0.86 -8.48 9.11
CA SER A 228 0.03 -7.37 9.48
C SER A 228 1.52 -7.71 9.33
N GLN A 229 1.89 -8.97 9.58
CA GLN A 229 3.26 -9.47 9.40
C GLN A 229 3.62 -9.66 7.94
N ILE A 230 2.69 -10.16 7.11
CA ILE A 230 2.88 -10.29 5.66
C ILE A 230 3.15 -8.92 5.02
N PHE A 231 2.37 -7.90 5.38
CA PHE A 231 2.49 -6.57 4.77
C PHE A 231 3.42 -5.59 5.52
N LYS A 232 4.30 -6.08 6.39
CA LYS A 232 5.20 -5.23 7.19
C LYS A 232 6.22 -4.43 6.39
N TYR A 233 6.52 -4.84 5.16
CA TYR A 233 7.38 -4.10 4.23
C TYR A 233 6.61 -3.11 3.35
N GLU A 234 5.28 -3.19 3.33
CA GLU A 234 4.41 -2.23 2.62
C GLU A 234 4.00 -1.08 3.53
N PHE A 235 3.69 -1.38 4.80
CA PHE A 235 3.08 -0.43 5.72
C PHE A 235 3.87 -0.31 7.02
N SER A 236 3.96 0.92 7.51
CA SER A 236 4.49 1.21 8.83
C SER A 236 3.36 1.34 9.84
N TYR A 237 3.58 0.85 11.05
CA TYR A 237 2.65 0.95 12.17
C TYR A 237 3.23 1.87 13.25
N PRO A 238 2.37 2.48 14.10
CA PRO A 238 2.84 3.31 15.21
C PRO A 238 3.83 2.54 16.11
N ALA A 239 5.02 3.11 16.31
CA ALA A 239 6.01 2.56 17.23
C ALA A 239 5.54 2.65 18.69
N GLY A 240 5.96 1.70 19.52
CA GLY A 240 5.68 1.70 20.96
C GLY A 240 4.28 1.23 21.36
N ILE A 241 3.42 0.86 20.40
CA ILE A 241 2.09 0.30 20.67
C ILE A 241 2.09 -1.19 20.31
N SER A 242 1.61 -2.04 21.21
CA SER A 242 1.49 -3.47 20.93
C SER A 242 0.43 -3.74 19.85
N PHE A 243 0.61 -4.80 19.08
CA PHE A 243 -0.37 -5.25 18.09
C PHE A 243 -1.76 -5.43 18.72
N GLU A 244 -1.83 -6.03 19.91
CA GLU A 244 -3.08 -6.28 20.62
C GLU A 244 -3.81 -4.98 20.98
N ALA A 245 -3.08 -3.97 21.46
CA ALA A 245 -3.67 -2.67 21.76
C ALA A 245 -4.23 -2.00 20.49
N LEU A 246 -3.48 -2.02 19.37
CA LEU A 246 -3.94 -1.51 18.08
C LEU A 246 -5.19 -2.25 17.59
N PHE A 247 -5.16 -3.58 17.62
CA PHE A 247 -6.28 -4.43 17.21
C PHE A 247 -7.54 -4.14 18.02
N ASN A 248 -7.44 -4.09 19.35
CA ASN A 248 -8.56 -3.81 20.23
C ASN A 248 -9.13 -2.40 20.00
N ALA A 249 -8.26 -1.40 19.81
CA ALA A 249 -8.68 -0.03 19.49
C ALA A 249 -9.41 0.05 18.13
N ARG A 250 -8.96 -0.70 17.12
CA ARG A 250 -9.64 -0.75 15.81
C ARG A 250 -11.00 -1.43 15.89
N ILE A 251 -11.12 -2.55 16.61
CA ILE A 251 -12.41 -3.20 16.87
C ILE A 251 -13.35 -2.24 17.58
N GLN A 252 -12.87 -1.50 18.59
CA GLN A 252 -13.69 -0.52 19.31
C GLN A 252 -14.18 0.58 18.36
N ALA A 253 -13.28 1.16 17.55
CA ALA A 253 -13.64 2.18 16.57
C ALA A 253 -14.70 1.67 15.55
N ALA A 254 -14.56 0.42 15.07
CA ALA A 254 -15.54 -0.19 14.17
C ALA A 254 -16.91 -0.40 14.84
N VAL A 255 -16.93 -0.68 16.15
CA VAL A 255 -18.17 -0.79 16.94
C VAL A 255 -18.82 0.57 17.17
N ASP A 256 -18.03 1.58 17.53
CA ASP A 256 -18.51 2.95 17.75
C ASP A 256 -19.07 3.55 16.45
N ALA A 257 -18.43 3.25 15.31
CA ALA A 257 -18.90 3.60 13.98
C ALA A 257 -20.13 2.77 13.51
N LYS A 258 -20.60 1.82 14.32
CA LYS A 258 -21.71 0.89 14.03
C LYS A 258 -21.48 0.02 12.79
N ILE A 259 -20.23 -0.24 12.42
CA ILE A 259 -19.86 -1.16 11.34
C ILE A 259 -19.90 -2.61 11.84
N MET A 260 -19.42 -2.80 13.07
CA MET A 260 -19.39 -4.08 13.74
C MET A 260 -20.15 -4.04 15.07
N THR A 261 -20.56 -5.19 15.56
CA THR A 261 -21.15 -5.39 16.89
C THR A 261 -20.42 -6.51 17.63
N ARG A 262 -20.37 -6.39 18.96
CA ARG A 262 -19.84 -7.43 19.84
C ARG A 262 -20.98 -8.31 20.33
N VAL A 263 -20.85 -9.62 20.15
CA VAL A 263 -21.79 -10.63 20.64
C VAL A 263 -20.98 -11.67 21.42
N GLN A 264 -20.94 -11.53 22.75
CA GLN A 264 -20.04 -12.31 23.61
C GLN A 264 -18.57 -12.19 23.11
N ASP A 265 -17.92 -13.32 22.83
CA ASP A 265 -16.55 -13.39 22.28
C ASP A 265 -16.49 -13.29 20.75
N HIS A 266 -17.59 -12.91 20.09
CA HIS A 266 -17.68 -12.80 18.65
C HIS A 266 -17.86 -11.37 18.17
N ILE A 267 -17.35 -11.12 16.97
CA ILE A 267 -17.52 -9.88 16.21
C ILE A 267 -18.44 -10.19 15.03
N ARG A 268 -19.46 -9.35 14.81
CA ARG A 268 -20.42 -9.49 13.71
C ARG A 268 -20.61 -8.17 12.98
N LEU A 269 -20.92 -8.19 11.68
CA LEU A 269 -21.36 -6.99 10.96
C LEU A 269 -22.75 -6.52 11.43
N SER A 270 -22.92 -5.21 11.55
CA SER A 270 -24.16 -4.61 12.03
C SER A 270 -25.31 -4.74 11.04
N ASP A 271 -25.03 -4.50 9.75
CA ASP A 271 -26.04 -4.47 8.69
C ASP A 271 -25.43 -4.67 7.29
N SER A 272 -26.28 -4.66 6.25
CA SER A 272 -25.84 -4.79 4.85
C SER A 272 -24.97 -3.62 4.38
N LYS A 273 -25.20 -2.40 4.86
CA LYS A 273 -24.37 -1.22 4.52
C LYS A 273 -22.96 -1.34 5.07
N SER A 274 -22.81 -1.99 6.23
CA SER A 274 -21.51 -2.32 6.83
C SER A 274 -20.73 -3.28 5.94
N SER A 275 -21.41 -4.20 5.25
CA SER A 275 -20.77 -5.09 4.28
C SER A 275 -20.13 -4.33 3.11
N GLU A 276 -20.72 -3.22 2.64
CA GLU A 276 -20.13 -2.39 1.58
C GLU A 276 -18.87 -1.67 2.09
N GLN A 277 -18.86 -1.23 3.34
CA GLN A 277 -17.68 -0.58 3.95
C GLN A 277 -16.54 -1.56 4.19
N ILE A 278 -16.85 -2.79 4.60
CA ILE A 278 -15.88 -3.88 4.69
C ILE A 278 -15.32 -4.21 3.31
N ALA A 279 -16.17 -4.38 2.30
CA ALA A 279 -15.73 -4.64 0.93
C ALA A 279 -14.83 -3.51 0.40
N PHE A 280 -15.17 -2.26 0.69
CA PHE A 280 -14.33 -1.10 0.37
C PHE A 280 -12.94 -1.22 1.01
N ALA A 281 -12.88 -1.45 2.33
CA ALA A 281 -11.63 -1.55 3.06
C ALA A 281 -10.78 -2.74 2.57
N VAL A 282 -11.40 -3.89 2.30
CA VAL A 282 -10.76 -5.07 1.70
C VAL A 282 -10.13 -4.74 0.35
N ASN A 283 -10.87 -4.05 -0.53
CA ASN A 283 -10.40 -3.68 -1.86
C ASN A 283 -9.14 -2.81 -1.85
N LEU A 284 -8.93 -2.00 -0.81
CA LEU A 284 -7.75 -1.16 -0.69
C LEU A 284 -6.44 -1.96 -0.55
N LEU A 285 -6.52 -3.18 0.00
CA LEU A 285 -5.38 -4.08 0.12
C LEU A 285 -5.28 -5.09 -1.03
N SER A 286 -6.24 -5.11 -1.94
CA SER A 286 -6.38 -6.24 -2.85
C SER A 286 -5.22 -6.43 -3.82
N ASN A 287 -4.63 -5.34 -4.32
CA ASN A 287 -3.45 -5.40 -5.17
C ASN A 287 -2.22 -5.93 -4.41
N PHE A 288 -2.06 -5.60 -3.13
CA PHE A 288 -0.98 -6.13 -2.29
C PHE A 288 -1.17 -7.63 -2.03
N VAL A 289 -2.39 -8.05 -1.68
CA VAL A 289 -2.74 -9.47 -1.51
C VAL A 289 -2.40 -10.26 -2.78
N ASP A 290 -2.83 -9.78 -3.94
CA ASP A 290 -2.65 -10.51 -5.20
C ASP A 290 -1.19 -10.55 -5.63
N ALA A 291 -0.45 -9.46 -5.45
CA ALA A 291 0.98 -9.46 -5.75
C ALA A 291 1.74 -10.49 -4.88
N TYR A 292 1.49 -10.50 -3.57
CA TYR A 292 2.16 -11.44 -2.66
C TYR A 292 1.71 -12.88 -2.90
N TRP A 293 0.43 -13.09 -3.21
CA TRP A 293 -0.10 -14.41 -3.57
C TRP A 293 0.60 -14.96 -4.82
N VAL A 294 0.65 -14.16 -5.89
CA VAL A 294 1.30 -14.51 -7.16
C VAL A 294 2.80 -14.79 -6.95
N CYS A 295 3.50 -13.94 -6.19
CA CYS A 295 4.90 -14.17 -5.86
C CYS A 295 5.11 -15.46 -5.05
N SER A 296 4.31 -15.71 -4.01
CA SER A 296 4.41 -16.91 -3.18
C SER A 296 4.15 -18.20 -3.99
N LYS A 297 3.19 -18.16 -4.92
CA LYS A 297 2.85 -19.26 -5.84
C LYS A 297 4.03 -19.63 -6.74
N LYS A 298 4.79 -18.63 -7.22
CA LYS A 298 5.90 -18.84 -8.17
C LYS A 298 7.23 -19.17 -7.50
N LEU A 299 7.40 -18.75 -6.25
CA LEU A 299 8.69 -18.69 -5.57
C LEU A 299 9.47 -20.01 -5.63
N GLU A 300 8.84 -21.13 -5.29
CA GLU A 300 9.52 -22.43 -5.24
C GLU A 300 10.10 -22.84 -6.61
N SER A 301 9.29 -22.72 -7.66
CA SER A 301 9.74 -23.01 -9.03
C SER A 301 10.82 -22.04 -9.52
N ALA A 302 10.75 -20.76 -9.12
CA ALA A 302 11.71 -19.75 -9.54
C ALA A 302 13.08 -19.95 -8.86
N VAL A 303 13.08 -20.36 -7.59
CA VAL A 303 14.32 -20.62 -6.83
C VAL A 303 14.98 -21.94 -7.21
N SER A 304 14.25 -22.90 -7.80
CA SER A 304 14.80 -24.21 -8.20
C SER A 304 16.10 -24.13 -9.04
N LYS A 305 16.26 -23.06 -9.84
CA LYS A 305 17.45 -22.81 -10.68
C LYS A 305 18.57 -22.04 -9.97
N SER A 306 18.47 -21.83 -8.66
CA SER A 306 19.42 -21.05 -7.86
C SER A 306 19.75 -19.66 -8.46
N PRO A 307 18.74 -18.84 -8.80
CA PRO A 307 18.96 -17.53 -9.43
C PRO A 307 19.65 -16.55 -8.48
N THR A 308 20.28 -15.52 -9.04
CA THR A 308 20.68 -14.33 -8.27
C THR A 308 19.45 -13.49 -7.90
N ARG A 309 19.58 -12.57 -6.95
CA ARG A 309 18.47 -11.69 -6.54
C ARG A 309 17.86 -10.89 -7.69
N LYS A 310 18.71 -10.35 -8.56
CA LYS A 310 18.26 -9.60 -9.75
C LYS A 310 17.44 -10.50 -10.69
N VAL A 311 17.90 -11.73 -10.94
CA VAL A 311 17.21 -12.68 -11.82
C VAL A 311 15.89 -13.13 -11.20
N LEU A 312 15.89 -13.46 -9.90
CA LEU A 312 14.67 -13.87 -9.19
C LEU A 312 13.61 -12.77 -9.21
N LEU A 313 14.00 -11.52 -8.94
CA LEU A 313 13.09 -10.37 -9.00
C LEU A 313 12.50 -10.19 -10.41
N GLY A 314 13.30 -10.37 -11.46
CA GLY A 314 12.83 -10.34 -12.84
C GLY A 314 11.78 -11.42 -13.13
N VAL A 315 12.06 -12.67 -12.72
CA VAL A 315 11.12 -13.80 -12.88
C VAL A 315 9.80 -13.55 -12.14
N LEU A 316 9.84 -13.01 -10.93
CA LEU A 316 8.62 -12.69 -10.18
C LEU A 316 7.84 -11.56 -10.85
N LEU A 317 8.52 -10.54 -11.37
CA LEU A 317 7.87 -9.43 -12.07
C LEU A 317 7.20 -9.89 -13.38
N ASP A 318 7.84 -10.79 -14.13
CA ASP A 318 7.23 -11.39 -15.32
C ASP A 318 5.98 -12.22 -14.97
N PHE A 319 6.00 -12.92 -13.84
CA PHE A 319 4.84 -13.68 -13.38
C PHE A 319 3.68 -12.79 -12.88
N LEU A 320 3.99 -11.62 -12.29
CA LEU A 320 2.99 -10.61 -11.97
C LEU A 320 2.35 -10.03 -13.24
N LYS A 321 3.14 -9.80 -14.30
CA LYS A 321 2.63 -9.38 -15.62
C LYS A 321 1.71 -10.45 -16.22
N GLU A 322 2.13 -11.72 -16.19
CA GLU A 322 1.33 -12.84 -16.65
C GLU A 322 0.00 -12.94 -15.88
N ALA A 323 0.03 -12.78 -14.55
CA ALA A 323 -1.17 -12.83 -13.71
C ALA A 323 -2.16 -11.70 -14.04
N ALA A 324 -1.67 -10.48 -14.30
CA ALA A 324 -2.51 -9.36 -14.72
C ALA A 324 -3.10 -9.58 -16.12
N LEU A 325 -2.28 -10.00 -17.09
CA LEU A 325 -2.73 -10.21 -18.49
C LEU A 325 -3.67 -11.41 -18.66
N SER A 326 -3.49 -12.46 -17.87
CA SER A 326 -4.33 -13.66 -17.92
C SER A 326 -5.67 -13.51 -17.18
N GLY A 327 -5.86 -12.42 -16.42
CA GLY A 327 -7.01 -12.26 -15.53
C GLY A 327 -6.95 -13.12 -14.27
N SER A 328 -5.77 -13.66 -13.92
CA SER A 328 -5.56 -14.31 -12.61
C SER A 328 -5.63 -13.29 -11.46
N SER A 329 -5.43 -12.01 -11.76
CA SER A 329 -5.67 -10.86 -10.89
C SER A 329 -6.41 -9.80 -11.69
N ASP A 330 -7.44 -9.20 -11.11
CA ASP A 330 -8.18 -8.08 -11.72
C ASP A 330 -7.44 -6.73 -11.59
N TYR A 331 -6.26 -6.74 -10.95
CA TYR A 331 -5.55 -5.54 -10.55
C TYR A 331 -4.25 -5.37 -11.36
N PRO A 332 -4.19 -4.48 -12.36
CA PRO A 332 -2.95 -4.21 -13.10
C PRO A 332 -1.82 -3.66 -12.22
N GLU A 333 -2.15 -3.12 -11.03
CA GLU A 333 -1.20 -2.56 -10.08
C GLU A 333 -0.27 -3.59 -9.43
N ILE A 334 -0.58 -4.88 -9.55
CA ILE A 334 0.31 -5.93 -9.05
C ILE A 334 1.64 -5.95 -9.81
N VAL A 335 1.68 -5.38 -11.02
CA VAL A 335 2.91 -5.26 -11.83
C VAL A 335 3.77 -4.11 -11.28
N SER A 336 4.41 -4.39 -10.16
CA SER A 336 5.28 -3.45 -9.48
C SER A 336 6.54 -4.15 -8.98
N LYS A 337 7.69 -3.63 -9.42
CA LYS A 337 8.99 -4.05 -8.92
C LYS A 337 9.10 -3.87 -7.41
N SER A 338 8.53 -2.81 -6.83
CA SER A 338 8.57 -2.60 -5.37
C SER A 338 7.78 -3.67 -4.62
N LEU A 339 6.59 -4.03 -5.10
CA LEU A 339 5.79 -5.11 -4.50
C LEU A 339 6.53 -6.46 -4.56
N ALA A 340 7.12 -6.79 -5.72
CA ALA A 340 7.91 -8.01 -5.87
C ALA A 340 9.16 -8.02 -4.96
N ASP A 341 9.83 -6.88 -4.82
CA ASP A 341 11.01 -6.75 -3.96
C ASP A 341 10.65 -6.88 -2.48
N ASN A 342 9.55 -6.24 -2.05
CA ASN A 342 9.05 -6.32 -0.68
C ASN A 342 8.57 -7.74 -0.34
N ALA A 343 7.92 -8.44 -1.27
CA ALA A 343 7.58 -9.85 -1.11
C ALA A 343 8.84 -10.72 -0.94
N LEU A 344 9.91 -10.46 -1.69
CA LEU A 344 11.20 -11.15 -1.50
C LEU A 344 11.80 -10.85 -0.12
N LEU A 345 11.78 -9.60 0.33
CA LEU A 345 12.25 -9.23 1.67
C LEU A 345 11.46 -9.97 2.76
N LEU A 346 10.13 -10.12 2.59
CA LEU A 346 9.31 -10.94 3.48
C LEU A 346 9.79 -12.40 3.52
N PHE A 347 9.98 -13.03 2.36
CA PHE A 347 10.40 -14.43 2.30
C PHE A 347 11.83 -14.64 2.84
N GLU A 348 12.72 -13.66 2.69
CA GLU A 348 14.06 -13.66 3.31
C GLU A 348 13.96 -13.59 4.83
N ASP A 349 13.17 -12.66 5.37
CA ASP A 349 13.03 -12.46 6.81
C ASP A 349 12.35 -13.64 7.51
N LEU A 350 11.39 -14.29 6.85
CA LEU A 350 10.78 -15.54 7.34
C LEU A 350 11.72 -16.75 7.21
N GLY A 351 12.90 -16.57 6.61
CA GLY A 351 13.91 -17.59 6.38
C GLY A 351 13.53 -18.60 5.29
N VAL A 352 12.48 -18.35 4.52
CA VAL A 352 12.06 -19.19 3.38
C VAL A 352 13.15 -19.18 2.30
N ILE A 353 13.75 -18.01 2.04
CA ILE A 353 14.86 -17.83 1.12
C ILE A 353 16.15 -17.59 1.91
N SER A 354 17.23 -18.23 1.49
CA SER A 354 18.60 -17.86 1.88
C SER A 354 19.48 -17.61 0.66
N TRP A 355 20.48 -16.76 0.82
CA TRP A 355 21.45 -16.43 -0.22
C TRP A 355 22.78 -17.10 0.07
N GLU A 356 23.13 -18.11 -0.72
CA GLU A 356 24.41 -18.82 -0.63
C GLU A 356 25.26 -18.48 -1.86
N ALA A 357 26.44 -17.90 -1.65
CA ALA A 357 27.28 -17.39 -2.73
C ALA A 357 26.51 -16.50 -3.75
N GLY A 358 25.56 -15.69 -3.24
CA GLY A 358 24.73 -14.80 -4.06
C GLY A 358 23.58 -15.48 -4.83
N LYS A 359 23.35 -16.78 -4.63
CA LYS A 359 22.27 -17.55 -5.25
C LYS A 359 21.19 -17.90 -4.24
N ALA A 360 19.93 -17.78 -4.66
CA ALA A 360 18.78 -18.11 -3.84
C ALA A 360 18.67 -19.62 -3.64
N LYS A 361 18.36 -20.03 -2.42
CA LYS A 361 17.92 -21.39 -2.08
C LYS A 361 16.71 -21.32 -1.16
N ILE A 362 15.84 -22.33 -1.25
CA ILE A 362 14.77 -22.52 -0.27
C ILE A 362 15.22 -23.52 0.77
N LYS A 363 15.09 -23.14 2.04
CA LYS A 363 15.37 -24.07 3.15
C LYS A 363 14.28 -25.14 3.22
N PRO A 364 14.62 -26.44 3.19
CA PRO A 364 13.61 -27.52 3.15
C PRO A 364 12.60 -27.47 4.30
N ASP A 365 13.04 -27.10 5.50
CA ASP A 365 12.23 -26.96 6.72
C ASP A 365 11.26 -25.77 6.68
N LYS A 366 11.45 -24.84 5.74
CA LYS A 366 10.62 -23.63 5.59
C LYS A 366 9.61 -23.71 4.45
N LYS A 367 9.53 -24.82 3.73
CA LYS A 367 8.52 -25.04 2.69
C LYS A 367 7.09 -24.98 3.22
N GLU A 368 6.85 -25.53 4.41
CA GLU A 368 5.53 -25.48 5.05
C GLU A 368 5.13 -24.05 5.44
N GLU A 369 6.10 -23.21 5.79
CA GLU A 369 5.83 -21.80 6.08
C GLU A 369 5.40 -21.04 4.82
N LEU A 370 6.09 -21.26 3.69
CA LEU A 370 5.67 -20.72 2.40
C LEU A 370 4.25 -21.17 2.00
N LYS A 371 3.92 -22.45 2.21
CA LYS A 371 2.56 -22.97 1.95
C LYS A 371 1.50 -22.32 2.82
N LYS A 372 1.78 -22.05 4.10
CA LYS A 372 0.84 -21.33 4.99
C LYS A 372 0.58 -19.92 4.50
N ILE A 373 1.63 -19.17 4.14
CA ILE A 373 1.51 -17.81 3.61
C ILE A 373 0.71 -17.82 2.31
N TYR A 374 1.07 -18.72 1.39
CA TYR A 374 0.35 -18.93 0.15
C TYR A 374 -1.14 -19.20 0.40
N LYS A 375 -1.46 -20.08 1.36
CA LYS A 375 -2.85 -20.43 1.68
C LYS A 375 -3.63 -19.26 2.24
N VAL A 376 -3.05 -18.51 3.20
CA VAL A 376 -3.66 -17.30 3.74
C VAL A 376 -3.95 -16.27 2.64
N LEU A 377 -2.98 -16.03 1.76
CA LEU A 377 -3.13 -15.09 0.64
C LEU A 377 -4.12 -15.58 -0.40
N GLN A 378 -4.15 -16.89 -0.66
CA GLN A 378 -5.12 -17.53 -1.55
C GLN A 378 -6.55 -17.36 -1.03
N ASP A 379 -6.76 -17.59 0.27
CA ASP A 379 -8.07 -17.43 0.91
C ASP A 379 -8.49 -15.96 0.91
N CYS A 380 -7.55 -15.03 1.11
CA CYS A 380 -7.78 -13.60 0.90
C CYS A 380 -8.12 -13.26 -0.55
N HIS A 381 -7.48 -13.91 -1.53
CA HIS A 381 -7.71 -13.63 -2.94
C HIS A 381 -9.12 -14.04 -3.37
N TYR A 382 -9.53 -15.26 -3.04
CA TYR A 382 -10.83 -15.84 -3.44
C TYR A 382 -11.99 -15.44 -2.53
N GLY A 383 -11.73 -14.95 -1.32
CA GLY A 383 -12.79 -14.60 -0.36
C GLY A 383 -13.50 -13.27 -0.65
N ARG A 384 -13.04 -12.48 -1.63
CA ARG A 384 -13.46 -11.08 -1.89
C ARG A 384 -14.66 -10.94 -2.81
#